data_AF-A0A2D1VIN9-F1
#
_entry.id   AF-A0A2D1VIN9-F1
#
_cell.length_a   1.000
_cell.length_b   1.000
_cell.length_c   1.000
_cell.angle_alpha   90.00
_cell.angle_beta   90.00
_cell.angle_gamma   90.00
#
_symmetry.space_group_name_H-M   'P 1'
#
loop_
_entity.id
_entity.type
_entity.pdbx_description
1 polymer ?
#
loop_
_entity_poly.entity_id
_entity_poly.type
_entity_poly.pdbx_seq_one_letter_code
_entity_poly.pdbx_strand_id
1 'polypeptide(L)'
;VSEGKIKALGHAHDLLPSLSHDTEVVDYQDSLIAPGFIDAHIHFPQLEVVASYGHQLLDWLHNHVFPAEARFVDRDHASTVARRFLDELLRNGTTTALVFGSSHMEAVDAFFEVASELGLRMIAGKVLMDRNAPDSVTDTPESGYRDSAELIRRWHGKDRLSYAITPRF
;
A
#
# COMPACT_ATOMS: atom_id res chain seq x y z
N VAL A 1 -6.40 -21.46 12.40
CA VAL A 1 -6.47 -19.98 12.50
C VAL A 1 -7.86 -19.61 12.96
N SER A 2 -8.05 -18.56 13.76
CA SER A 2 -9.38 -18.10 14.16
C SER A 2 -9.37 -16.57 14.24
N GLU A 3 -10.38 -15.93 13.65
CA GLU A 3 -10.53 -14.47 13.56
C GLU A 3 -9.27 -13.78 12.99
N GLY A 4 -8.70 -14.37 11.93
CA GLY A 4 -7.50 -13.83 11.27
C GLY A 4 -6.20 -13.91 12.08
N LYS A 5 -6.18 -14.65 13.20
CA LYS A 5 -4.99 -14.81 14.06
C LYS A 5 -4.58 -16.27 14.22
N ILE A 6 -3.28 -16.50 14.33
CA ILE A 6 -2.70 -17.80 14.66
C ILE A 6 -3.10 -18.14 16.10
N LYS A 7 -3.76 -19.28 16.30
CA LYS A 7 -4.13 -19.78 17.65
C LYS A 7 -3.14 -20.82 18.18
N ALA A 8 -2.58 -21.62 17.29
CA ALA A 8 -1.57 -22.63 17.59
C ALA A 8 -0.66 -22.81 16.37
N LEU A 9 0.58 -23.20 16.60
CA LEU A 9 1.59 -23.54 15.60
C LEU A 9 2.41 -24.71 16.15
N GLY A 10 2.67 -25.73 15.32
CA GLY A 10 3.33 -26.96 15.76
C GLY A 10 3.29 -28.04 14.68
N HIS A 11 3.80 -29.22 15.02
CA HIS A 11 3.78 -30.35 14.10
C HIS A 11 2.37 -30.91 13.92
N ALA A 12 2.05 -31.36 12.71
CA ALA A 12 0.72 -31.88 12.37
C ALA A 12 0.32 -33.07 13.25
N HIS A 13 1.26 -33.97 13.57
CA HIS A 13 0.98 -35.14 14.41
C HIS A 13 0.54 -34.79 15.83
N ASP A 14 0.99 -33.65 16.36
CA ASP A 14 0.61 -33.16 17.69
C ASP A 14 -0.70 -32.36 17.65
N LEU A 15 -0.87 -31.54 16.61
CA LEU A 15 -1.99 -30.60 16.55
C LEU A 15 -3.28 -31.22 16.02
N LEU A 16 -3.23 -32.04 14.97
CA LEU A 16 -4.44 -32.58 14.32
C LEU A 16 -5.37 -33.32 15.29
N PRO A 17 -4.89 -34.15 16.24
CA PRO A 17 -5.76 -34.82 17.22
C PRO A 17 -6.45 -33.86 18.21
N SER A 18 -5.94 -32.65 18.38
CA SER A 18 -6.49 -31.64 19.30
C SER A 18 -7.57 -30.75 18.66
N LEU A 19 -7.71 -30.81 17.32
CA LEU A 19 -8.68 -30.01 16.59
C LEU A 19 -10.09 -30.60 16.75
N SER A 20 -11.10 -29.73 16.74
CA SER A 20 -12.49 -30.15 16.70
C SER A 20 -12.80 -30.81 15.35
N HIS A 21 -13.72 -31.78 15.33
CA HIS A 21 -14.07 -32.52 14.11
C HIS A 21 -14.66 -31.66 12.99
N ASP A 22 -15.18 -30.48 13.31
CA ASP A 22 -15.70 -29.48 12.37
C ASP A 22 -14.64 -28.47 11.89
N THR A 23 -13.39 -28.60 12.35
CA THR A 23 -12.29 -27.74 11.87
C THR A 23 -11.97 -28.08 10.41
N GLU A 24 -12.10 -27.09 9.52
CA GLU A 24 -11.62 -27.20 8.15
C GLU A 24 -10.09 -27.33 8.12
N VAL A 25 -9.61 -28.39 7.46
CA VAL A 25 -8.18 -28.62 7.24
C VAL A 25 -7.90 -28.42 5.76
N VAL A 26 -7.06 -27.43 5.45
CA VAL A 26 -6.55 -27.18 4.10
C VAL A 26 -5.14 -27.74 4.02
N ASP A 27 -4.92 -28.73 3.15
CA ASP A 27 -3.63 -29.39 2.95
C ASP A 27 -2.90 -28.76 1.74
N TYR A 28 -1.67 -28.28 1.97
CA TYR A 28 -0.80 -27.67 0.97
C TYR A 28 0.39 -28.58 0.69
N GLN A 29 0.13 -29.75 0.11
CA GLN A 29 1.18 -30.69 -0.29
C GLN A 29 2.15 -30.04 -1.29
N ASP A 30 3.41 -30.46 -1.23
CA ASP A 30 4.49 -29.98 -2.10
C ASP A 30 4.69 -28.45 -2.11
N SER A 31 4.26 -27.78 -1.04
CA SER A 31 4.33 -26.33 -0.89
C SER A 31 5.11 -25.93 0.36
N LEU A 32 5.71 -24.74 0.33
CA LEU A 32 6.28 -24.09 1.52
C LEU A 32 5.39 -22.92 1.92
N ILE A 33 4.92 -22.95 3.16
CA ILE A 33 4.16 -21.84 3.75
C ILE A 33 5.15 -20.94 4.49
N ALA A 34 5.19 -19.66 4.12
CA ALA A 34 5.97 -18.63 4.78
C ALA A 34 5.06 -17.50 5.30
N PRO A 35 5.51 -16.70 6.28
CA PRO A 35 4.88 -15.42 6.57
C PRO A 35 4.84 -14.56 5.30
N GLY A 36 3.77 -13.79 5.13
CA GLY A 36 3.70 -12.85 4.01
C GLY A 36 4.82 -11.81 4.08
N PHE A 37 5.37 -11.45 2.92
CA PHE A 37 6.49 -10.52 2.83
C PHE A 37 6.09 -9.10 3.23
N ILE A 38 7.08 -8.35 3.71
CA ILE A 38 6.96 -6.96 4.13
C ILE A 38 7.82 -6.11 3.21
N ASP A 39 7.19 -5.24 2.43
CA ASP A 39 7.87 -4.25 1.62
C ASP A 39 7.98 -2.93 2.39
N ALA A 40 9.20 -2.54 2.73
CA ALA A 40 9.45 -1.36 3.55
C ALA A 40 9.40 -0.04 2.75
N HIS A 41 9.33 -0.07 1.42
CA HIS A 41 9.34 1.14 0.60
C HIS A 41 8.87 0.88 -0.82
N ILE A 42 7.69 1.40 -1.18
CA ILE A 42 7.18 1.31 -2.55
C ILE A 42 6.26 2.48 -2.89
N HIS A 43 6.22 2.89 -4.16
CA HIS A 43 5.39 3.99 -4.65
C HIS A 43 4.21 3.47 -5.46
N PHE A 44 2.98 3.58 -4.95
CA PHE A 44 1.81 3.12 -5.72
C PHE A 44 1.54 3.93 -7.00
N PRO A 45 1.77 5.27 -7.03
CA PRO A 45 1.53 6.06 -8.23
C PRO A 45 2.49 5.78 -9.39
N GLN A 46 3.52 4.96 -9.15
CA GLN A 46 4.60 4.69 -10.11
C GLN A 46 4.45 3.34 -10.82
N LEU A 47 3.37 2.59 -10.56
CA LEU A 47 3.16 1.25 -11.14
C LEU A 47 3.29 1.25 -12.67
N GLU A 48 2.77 2.27 -13.35
CA GLU A 48 2.76 2.35 -14.82
C GLU A 48 4.08 2.81 -15.44
N VAL A 49 5.04 3.28 -14.62
CA VAL A 49 6.34 3.78 -15.08
C VAL A 49 7.52 2.92 -14.62
N VAL A 50 7.24 1.77 -14.00
CA VAL A 50 8.26 0.76 -13.67
C VAL A 50 9.05 0.41 -14.93
N ALA A 51 10.39 0.37 -14.79
CA ALA A 51 11.33 0.12 -15.87
C ALA A 51 11.33 1.12 -17.04
N SER A 52 10.78 2.33 -16.86
CA SER A 52 10.96 3.42 -17.82
C SER A 52 12.44 3.81 -17.93
N TYR A 53 12.91 4.10 -19.15
CA TYR A 53 14.29 4.48 -19.40
C TYR A 53 14.65 5.80 -18.72
N GLY A 54 15.69 5.82 -17.91
CA GLY A 54 16.23 7.05 -17.32
C GLY A 54 17.75 6.99 -17.26
N HIS A 55 18.42 8.08 -17.62
CA HIS A 55 19.88 8.17 -17.47
C HIS A 55 20.27 8.31 -16.00
N GLN A 56 19.59 9.19 -15.27
CA GLN A 56 19.79 9.49 -13.84
C GLN A 56 18.45 9.74 -13.14
N LEU A 57 18.45 9.75 -11.81
CA LEU A 57 17.24 9.88 -10.98
C LEU A 57 16.40 11.11 -11.33
N LEU A 58 17.02 12.30 -11.44
CA LEU A 58 16.29 13.53 -11.71
C LEU A 58 15.64 13.52 -13.10
N ASP A 59 16.36 13.03 -14.10
CA ASP A 59 15.81 12.86 -15.45
C ASP A 59 14.61 11.90 -15.44
N TRP A 60 14.72 10.80 -14.69
CA TRP A 60 13.63 9.84 -14.57
C TRP A 60 12.41 10.45 -13.85
N LEU A 61 12.64 11.25 -12.81
CA LEU A 61 11.58 11.95 -12.10
C LEU A 61 10.81 12.91 -13.02
N HIS A 62 11.53 13.75 -13.76
CA HIS A 62 10.91 14.76 -14.64
C HIS A 62 10.24 14.15 -15.87
N ASN A 63 10.85 13.14 -16.49
CA ASN A 63 10.36 12.60 -17.76
C ASN A 63 9.28 11.52 -17.60
N HIS A 64 9.21 10.85 -16.43
CA HIS A 64 8.31 9.72 -16.24
C HIS A 64 7.46 9.83 -14.98
N VAL A 65 8.08 10.09 -13.84
CA VAL A 65 7.38 10.01 -12.54
C VAL A 65 6.38 11.16 -12.36
N PHE A 66 6.79 12.42 -12.47
CA PHE A 66 5.86 13.54 -12.26
C PHE A 66 4.68 13.56 -13.24
N PRO A 67 4.87 13.26 -14.55
CA PRO A 67 3.74 13.13 -15.48
C PRO A 67 2.78 11.99 -15.12
N ALA A 68 3.28 10.89 -14.56
CA ALA A 68 2.43 9.79 -14.09
C ALA A 68 1.70 10.14 -12.79
N GLU A 69 2.42 10.68 -11.81
CA GLU A 69 1.87 11.11 -10.52
C GLU A 69 0.78 12.19 -10.67
N ALA A 70 0.90 13.09 -11.65
CA ALA A 70 -0.09 14.13 -11.93
C ALA A 70 -1.47 13.58 -12.35
N ARG A 71 -1.54 12.35 -12.90
CA ARG A 71 -2.83 11.72 -13.28
C ARG A 71 -3.67 11.32 -12.06
N PHE A 72 -3.05 11.23 -10.88
CA PHE A 72 -3.72 10.84 -9.64
C PHE A 72 -4.58 11.97 -9.03
N VAL A 73 -4.66 13.13 -9.70
CA VAL A 73 -5.71 14.11 -9.42
C VAL A 73 -7.12 13.53 -9.69
N ASP A 74 -7.22 12.56 -10.61
CA ASP A 74 -8.43 11.81 -10.89
C ASP A 74 -8.57 10.62 -9.93
N ARG A 75 -9.62 10.65 -9.10
CA ARG A 75 -9.93 9.63 -8.10
C ARG A 75 -10.27 8.27 -8.72
N ASP A 76 -10.90 8.23 -9.88
CA ASP A 76 -11.27 6.96 -10.54
C ASP A 76 -10.01 6.27 -11.08
N HIS A 77 -9.10 7.05 -11.65
CA HIS A 77 -7.75 6.57 -12.01
C HIS A 77 -7.02 6.05 -10.78
N ALA A 78 -6.99 6.82 -9.68
CA ALA A 78 -6.31 6.42 -8.45
C ALA A 78 -6.87 5.11 -7.87
N SER A 79 -8.19 4.95 -7.84
CA SER A 79 -8.87 3.74 -7.34
C SER A 79 -8.52 2.52 -8.20
N THR A 80 -8.53 2.68 -9.52
CA THR A 80 -8.17 1.63 -10.49
C THR A 80 -6.73 1.17 -10.31
N VAL A 81 -5.80 2.13 -10.18
CA VAL A 81 -4.38 1.81 -10.00
C VAL A 81 -4.12 1.23 -8.60
N ALA A 82 -4.78 1.72 -7.55
CA ALA A 82 -4.65 1.17 -6.20
C ALA A 82 -5.07 -0.30 -6.13
N ARG A 83 -6.18 -0.68 -6.78
CA ARG A 83 -6.58 -2.10 -6.89
C ARG A 83 -5.50 -2.93 -7.57
N ARG A 84 -5.07 -2.52 -8.78
CA ARG A 84 -4.02 -3.23 -9.53
C ARG A 84 -2.72 -3.36 -8.73
N PHE A 85 -2.33 -2.29 -8.04
CA PHE A 85 -1.14 -2.27 -7.21
C PHE A 85 -1.21 -3.28 -6.06
N LEU A 86 -2.31 -3.29 -5.31
CA LEU A 86 -2.49 -4.22 -4.18
C LEU A 86 -2.63 -5.68 -4.66
N ASP A 87 -3.28 -5.91 -5.80
CA ASP A 87 -3.36 -7.24 -6.41
C ASP A 87 -1.97 -7.76 -6.80
N GLU A 88 -1.10 -6.90 -7.38
CA GLU A 88 0.28 -7.28 -7.71
C GLU A 88 1.13 -7.53 -6.46
N LEU A 89 0.95 -6.77 -5.37
CA LEU A 89 1.62 -7.07 -4.10
C LEU A 89 1.27 -8.47 -3.60
N LEU A 90 -0.03 -8.79 -3.56
CA LEU A 90 -0.52 -10.09 -3.12
C LEU A 90 -0.04 -11.23 -4.03
N ARG A 91 -0.06 -11.01 -5.34
CA ARG A 91 0.44 -11.98 -6.33
C ARG A 91 1.94 -12.29 -6.15
N ASN A 92 2.71 -11.35 -5.62
CA ASN A 92 4.14 -11.52 -5.31
C ASN A 92 4.40 -11.84 -3.83
N GLY A 93 3.36 -12.19 -3.05
CA GLY A 93 3.48 -12.63 -1.65
C GLY A 93 3.68 -11.51 -0.64
N THR A 94 3.62 -10.24 -1.04
CA THR A 94 3.68 -9.09 -0.14
C THR A 94 2.32 -8.86 0.49
N THR A 95 2.23 -8.97 1.82
CA THR A 95 0.98 -8.80 2.57
C THR A 95 0.96 -7.54 3.44
N THR A 96 2.10 -6.84 3.53
CA THR A 96 2.24 -5.56 4.21
C THR A 96 3.25 -4.69 3.49
N ALA A 97 2.93 -3.41 3.31
CA ALA A 97 3.84 -2.45 2.72
C ALA A 97 3.79 -1.07 3.40
N LEU A 98 4.93 -0.37 3.37
CA LEU A 98 5.00 1.08 3.55
C LEU A 98 4.99 1.75 2.17
N VAL A 99 3.89 2.42 1.87
CA VAL A 99 3.52 2.89 0.54
C VAL A 99 3.56 4.42 0.49
N PHE A 100 4.38 4.94 -0.41
CA PHE A 100 4.35 6.34 -0.81
C PHE A 100 3.13 6.58 -1.70
N GLY A 101 2.26 7.47 -1.26
CA GLY A 101 1.09 7.90 -2.03
C GLY A 101 1.40 8.96 -3.08
N SER A 102 0.35 9.59 -3.60
CA SER A 102 0.46 10.80 -4.40
C SER A 102 0.48 12.05 -3.49
N SER A 103 0.81 13.20 -4.06
CA SER A 103 0.57 14.50 -3.42
C SER A 103 -0.91 14.90 -3.43
N HIS A 104 -1.77 14.20 -4.18
CA HIS A 104 -3.22 14.41 -4.17
C HIS A 104 -3.89 13.61 -3.06
N MET A 105 -4.68 14.29 -2.21
CA MET A 105 -5.38 13.67 -1.06
C MET A 105 -6.31 12.53 -1.50
N GLU A 106 -7.12 12.75 -2.54
CA GLU A 106 -8.11 11.78 -3.04
C GLU A 106 -7.48 10.46 -3.48
N ALA A 107 -6.25 10.49 -3.99
CA ALA A 107 -5.54 9.28 -4.38
C ALA A 107 -5.15 8.41 -3.18
N VAL A 108 -4.76 9.04 -2.08
CA VAL A 108 -4.40 8.36 -0.83
C VAL A 108 -5.65 7.81 -0.14
N ASP A 109 -6.75 8.57 -0.20
CA ASP A 109 -8.06 8.13 0.27
C ASP A 109 -8.52 6.86 -0.48
N ALA A 110 -8.48 6.89 -1.81
CA ALA A 110 -8.80 5.74 -2.66
C ALA A 110 -7.89 4.53 -2.36
N PHE A 111 -6.60 4.74 -2.15
CA PHE A 111 -5.69 3.66 -1.76
C PHE A 111 -6.11 2.99 -0.44
N PHE A 112 -6.46 3.79 0.57
CA PHE A 112 -6.90 3.24 1.86
C PHE A 112 -8.26 2.55 1.78
N GLU A 113 -9.20 3.03 0.97
CA GLU A 113 -10.47 2.35 0.72
C GLU A 113 -10.24 0.94 0.17
N VAL A 114 -9.45 0.82 -0.91
CA VAL A 114 -9.15 -0.47 -1.53
C VAL A 114 -8.38 -1.39 -0.58
N ALA A 115 -7.42 -0.87 0.18
CA ALA A 115 -6.69 -1.66 1.18
C ALA A 115 -7.60 -2.15 2.31
N SER A 116 -8.56 -1.32 2.73
CA SER A 116 -9.58 -1.66 3.74
C SER A 116 -10.50 -2.77 3.24
N GLU A 117 -10.97 -2.68 1.99
CA GLU A 117 -11.83 -3.70 1.37
C GLU A 117 -11.13 -5.06 1.28
N LEU A 118 -9.82 -5.07 1.02
CA LEU A 118 -9.00 -6.29 0.97
C LEU A 118 -8.56 -6.79 2.36
N GLY A 119 -8.87 -6.07 3.45
CA GLY A 119 -8.48 -6.45 4.80
C GLY A 119 -6.97 -6.45 5.08
N LEU A 120 -6.21 -5.69 4.29
CA LEU A 120 -4.75 -5.67 4.33
C LEU A 120 -4.20 -4.81 5.47
N ARG A 121 -2.98 -5.12 5.90
CA ARG A 121 -2.20 -4.22 6.74
C ARG A 121 -1.34 -3.36 5.83
N MET A 122 -1.68 -2.08 5.69
CA MET A 122 -0.95 -1.13 4.87
C MET A 122 -0.60 0.11 5.68
N ILE A 123 0.62 0.60 5.47
CA ILE A 123 1.06 1.91 5.95
C ILE A 123 1.19 2.81 4.73
N ALA A 124 0.48 3.95 4.70
CA ALA A 124 0.57 4.87 3.59
C ALA A 124 0.44 6.32 4.03
N GLY A 125 0.87 7.24 3.17
CA GLY A 125 0.81 8.66 3.45
C GLY A 125 0.73 9.49 2.18
N LYS A 126 0.09 10.65 2.30
CA LYS A 126 0.14 11.68 1.26
C LYS A 126 1.56 12.21 1.18
N VAL A 127 2.09 12.28 -0.03
CA VAL A 127 3.40 12.87 -0.27
C VAL A 127 3.30 14.39 -0.09
N LEU A 128 4.23 14.97 0.66
CA LEU A 128 4.38 16.41 0.86
C LEU A 128 5.54 16.89 -0.01
N MET A 129 5.28 17.88 -0.86
CA MET A 129 6.21 18.34 -1.89
C MET A 129 5.85 19.77 -2.28
N ASP A 130 6.57 20.75 -1.73
CA ASP A 130 6.27 22.17 -1.92
C ASP A 130 7.22 22.90 -2.89
N ARG A 131 8.23 22.18 -3.40
CA ARG A 131 9.27 22.74 -4.26
C ARG A 131 9.93 21.69 -5.16
N ASN A 132 10.71 22.15 -6.12
CA ASN A 132 11.53 21.33 -7.03
C ASN A 132 10.75 20.26 -7.80
N ALA A 133 9.46 20.50 -8.02
CA ALA A 133 8.58 19.65 -8.82
C ALA A 133 7.54 20.52 -9.55
N PRO A 134 6.87 20.01 -10.59
CA PRO A 134 5.84 20.74 -11.32
C PRO A 134 4.64 21.14 -10.45
N ASP A 135 3.99 22.26 -10.79
CA ASP A 135 2.76 22.75 -10.14
C ASP A 135 1.66 21.68 -10.04
N SER A 136 1.60 20.77 -11.01
CA SER A 136 0.60 19.70 -11.05
C SER A 136 0.74 18.65 -9.94
N VAL A 137 1.89 18.58 -9.27
CA VAL A 137 2.17 17.60 -8.21
C VAL A 137 2.67 18.26 -6.93
N THR A 138 2.78 19.58 -6.88
CA THR A 138 3.20 20.30 -5.66
C THR A 138 2.00 20.73 -4.82
N ASP A 139 2.22 20.87 -3.52
CA ASP A 139 1.30 21.45 -2.56
C ASP A 139 1.96 22.63 -1.81
N THR A 140 1.30 23.13 -0.77
CA THR A 140 1.91 24.09 0.16
C THR A 140 2.01 23.45 1.55
N PRO A 141 2.87 23.95 2.45
CA PRO A 141 2.91 23.47 3.82
C PRO A 141 1.54 23.48 4.51
N GLU A 142 0.71 24.49 4.23
CA GLU A 142 -0.62 24.63 4.82
C GLU A 142 -1.61 23.61 4.26
N SER A 143 -1.66 23.42 2.93
CA SER A 143 -2.55 22.43 2.32
C SER A 143 -2.09 21.00 2.64
N GLY A 144 -0.78 20.75 2.59
CA GLY A 144 -0.17 19.49 2.98
C GLY A 144 -0.49 19.12 4.43
N TYR A 145 -0.34 20.05 5.37
CA TYR A 145 -0.73 19.85 6.77
C TYR A 145 -2.22 19.51 6.91
N ARG A 146 -3.10 20.34 6.32
CA ARG A 146 -4.56 20.17 6.42
C ARG A 146 -5.00 18.80 5.90
N ASP A 147 -4.54 18.45 4.70
CA ASP A 147 -4.96 17.23 4.02
C ASP A 147 -4.38 15.98 4.71
N SER A 148 -3.11 16.03 5.17
CA SER A 148 -2.54 14.96 5.99
C SER A 148 -3.29 14.80 7.32
N ALA A 149 -3.64 15.89 8.00
CA ALA A 149 -4.39 15.82 9.26
C ALA A 149 -5.79 15.19 9.06
N GLU A 150 -6.45 15.47 7.93
CA GLU A 150 -7.71 14.83 7.55
C GLU A 150 -7.54 13.32 7.31
N LEU A 151 -6.56 12.93 6.50
CA LEU A 151 -6.29 11.51 6.23
C LEU A 151 -5.88 10.74 7.48
N ILE A 152 -5.11 11.34 8.39
CA ILE A 152 -4.76 10.74 9.69
C ILE A 152 -6.03 10.46 10.49
N ARG A 153 -6.91 11.46 10.63
CA ARG A 153 -8.17 11.30 11.37
C ARG A 153 -9.07 10.22 10.77
N ARG A 154 -9.05 10.06 9.45
CA ARG A 154 -9.89 9.09 8.74
C ARG A 154 -9.35 7.66 8.76
N TRP A 155 -8.03 7.48 8.62
CA TRP A 155 -7.44 6.17 8.31
C TRP A 155 -6.45 5.64 9.33
N HIS A 156 -5.79 6.50 10.12
CA HIS A 156 -4.81 6.02 11.08
C HIS A 156 -5.49 5.23 12.19
N GLY A 157 -5.10 3.96 12.37
CA GLY A 157 -5.67 3.09 13.39
C GLY A 157 -7.04 2.50 13.03
N LYS A 158 -7.56 2.75 11.82
CA LYS A 158 -8.74 2.07 11.30
C LYS A 158 -8.37 0.67 10.84
N ASP A 159 -9.04 -0.34 11.39
CA ASP A 159 -8.77 -1.75 11.14
C ASP A 159 -7.27 -2.10 11.27
N ARG A 160 -6.61 -2.43 10.16
CA ARG A 160 -5.18 -2.77 10.12
C ARG A 160 -4.34 -1.70 9.42
N LEU A 161 -4.92 -0.54 9.13
CA LEU A 161 -4.29 0.54 8.39
C LEU A 161 -3.51 1.49 9.31
N SER A 162 -2.49 2.13 8.78
CA SER A 162 -1.71 3.15 9.50
C SER A 162 -1.31 4.26 8.55
N TYR A 163 -1.39 5.50 9.03
CA TYR A 163 -0.90 6.66 8.30
C TYR A 163 0.59 6.90 8.59
N ALA A 164 1.35 7.31 7.57
CA ALA A 164 2.73 7.80 7.68
C ALA A 164 2.82 9.27 7.20
N ILE A 165 3.54 10.11 7.94
CA ILE A 165 3.90 11.45 7.44
C ILE A 165 5.02 11.29 6.42
N THR A 166 4.81 11.75 5.18
CA THR A 166 5.66 11.39 4.04
C THR A 166 6.22 12.63 3.32
N PRO A 167 7.19 13.36 3.90
CA PRO A 167 7.86 14.45 3.23
C PRO A 167 8.79 13.93 2.12
N ARG A 168 8.79 14.61 0.96
CA ARG A 168 9.66 14.26 -0.17
C ARG A 168 10.60 15.40 -0.55
N PHE A 169 10.07 16.61 -0.79
CA PHE A 169 10.85 17.79 -1.18
C PHE A 169 10.46 19.03 -0.39
#